data_AF-A0A956DYH3-F1
#
_entry.id   AF-A0A956DYH3-F1
#
_cell.length_a   1.000
_cell.length_b   1.000
_cell.length_c   1.000
_cell.angle_alpha   90.00
_cell.angle_beta   90.00
_cell.angle_gamma   90.00
#
_symmetry.space_group_name_H-M   'P 1'
#
loop_
_entity.id
_entity.type
_entity.pdbx_description
1 polymer ?
#
loop_
_entity_poly.entity_id
_entity_poly.type
_entity_poly.pdbx_seq_one_letter_code
_entity_poly.pdbx_strand_id
1 'polypeptide(L)'
;VAGMVMFGVFGSFAKSTYGDLETVCTADGRCPADRQADIDAGKRDQTIANVSLVVGVSGLIAGTSLFLLEPEIDDSATASVRLEVSPTYLGLGGRF
;
A
#
# COMPACT_ATOMS: atom_id res chain seq x y z
N VAL A 1 -0.09 2.49 5.04
CA VAL A 1 0.23 1.86 6.35
C VAL A 1 0.24 0.34 6.28
N ALA A 2 -0.82 -0.33 5.78
CA ALA A 2 -0.88 -1.80 5.69
C ALA A 2 0.34 -2.45 4.99
N GLY A 3 0.82 -1.87 3.87
CA GLY A 3 2.03 -2.36 3.18
C GLY A 3 3.31 -2.29 4.02
N MET A 4 3.48 -1.24 4.83
CA MET A 4 4.64 -1.10 5.74
C MET A 4 4.57 -2.09 6.90
N VAL A 5 3.37 -2.39 7.40
CA VAL A 5 3.17 -3.41 8.45
C VAL A 5 3.49 -4.80 7.91
N MET A 6 2.98 -5.16 6.73
CA MET A 6 3.32 -6.41 6.05
C MET A 6 4.83 -6.53 5.80
N PHE A 7 5.47 -5.46 5.31
CA PHE A 7 6.92 -5.42 5.14
C PHE A 7 7.66 -5.66 6.46
N GLY A 8 7.21 -5.02 7.55
CA GLY A 8 7.80 -5.23 8.88
C GLY A 8 7.70 -6.69 9.34
N VAL A 9 6.54 -7.33 9.19
CA VAL A 9 6.32 -8.72 9.64
C VAL A 9 7.12 -9.70 8.77
N PHE A 10 6.90 -9.68 7.45
CA PHE A 10 7.53 -10.63 6.53
C PHE A 10 9.03 -10.36 6.34
N GLY A 11 9.45 -9.09 6.42
CA GLY A 11 10.87 -8.74 6.42
C GLY A 11 11.60 -9.24 7.67
N SER A 12 10.95 -9.26 8.82
CA SER A 12 11.51 -9.84 10.06
C SER A 12 11.68 -11.35 9.93
N PHE A 13 10.67 -12.06 9.42
CA PHE A 13 10.74 -13.51 9.22
C PHE A 13 11.77 -13.91 8.17
N ALA A 14 11.86 -13.19 7.06
CA ALA A 14 12.90 -13.43 6.06
C ALA A 14 14.31 -13.27 6.66
N LYS A 15 14.51 -12.29 7.56
CA LYS A 15 15.78 -12.07 8.24
C LYS A 15 16.14 -13.17 9.23
N SER A 16 15.18 -13.66 10.03
CA SER A 16 15.44 -14.76 10.97
C SER A 16 15.79 -16.04 10.24
N THR A 17 15.02 -16.39 9.20
CA THR A 17 15.27 -17.58 8.38
C THR A 17 16.64 -17.50 7.69
N TYR A 18 17.01 -16.33 7.18
CA TYR A 18 18.34 -16.11 6.61
C TYR A 18 19.45 -16.32 7.65
N GLY A 19 19.30 -15.79 8.86
CA GLY A 19 20.29 -15.96 9.94
C GLY A 19 20.47 -17.43 10.34
N ASP A 20 19.38 -18.18 10.44
CA ASP A 20 19.44 -19.63 10.70
C ASP A 20 20.16 -20.36 9.56
N LEU A 21 19.83 -20.05 8.31
CA LEU A 21 20.48 -20.64 7.13
C LEU A 21 21.97 -20.30 7.05
N GLU A 22 22.39 -19.08 7.40
CA GLU A 22 23.79 -18.65 7.37
C GLU A 22 24.67 -19.48 8.31
N THR A 23 24.10 -20.06 9.38
CA THR A 23 24.83 -20.97 10.28
C THR A 23 24.99 -22.40 9.75
N VAL A 24 24.16 -22.82 8.80
CA VAL A 24 24.13 -24.22 8.29
C VAL A 24 24.63 -24.34 6.85
N CYS A 25 24.57 -23.26 6.07
CA CYS A 25 25.05 -23.23 4.70
C CYS A 25 26.56 -22.95 4.67
N THR A 26 27.29 -23.57 3.72
CA THR A 26 28.72 -23.28 3.54
C THR A 26 28.93 -21.88 2.97
N ALA A 27 30.12 -21.30 3.19
CA ALA A 27 30.50 -19.97 2.70
C ALA A 27 30.34 -19.79 1.17
N ASP A 28 30.31 -20.89 0.41
CA ASP A 28 30.05 -20.92 -1.04
C ASP A 28 28.54 -20.91 -1.41
N GLY A 29 27.65 -20.73 -0.43
CA GLY A 29 26.20 -20.70 -0.63
C GLY A 29 25.55 -22.07 -0.86
N ARG A 30 26.26 -23.17 -0.58
CA ARG A 30 25.67 -24.52 -0.64
C ARG A 30 25.00 -24.87 0.67
N CYS A 31 23.69 -24.91 0.63
CA CYS A 31 22.84 -25.35 1.73
C CYS A 31 22.48 -26.85 1.55
N PRO A 32 22.39 -27.62 2.64
CA PRO A 32 21.96 -29.02 2.59
C PRO A 32 20.54 -29.16 2.04
N ALA A 33 20.26 -30.27 1.34
CA ALA A 33 18.96 -30.51 0.69
C ALA A 33 17.79 -30.53 1.68
N ASP A 34 18.03 -30.95 2.93
CA ASP A 34 17.03 -30.97 4.00
C ASP A 34 16.50 -29.58 4.39
N ARG A 35 17.18 -28.49 4.00
CA ARG A 35 16.79 -27.10 4.26
C ARG A 35 16.11 -26.41 3.07
N GLN A 36 15.84 -27.14 1.97
CA GLN A 36 15.18 -26.59 0.77
C GLN A 36 13.83 -25.92 1.09
N ALA A 37 13.02 -26.52 1.96
CA ALA A 37 11.72 -25.95 2.35
C ALA A 37 11.88 -24.59 3.06
N ASP A 38 12.89 -24.45 3.93
CA ASP A 38 13.17 -23.19 4.65
C ASP A 38 13.72 -22.12 3.69
N ILE A 39 14.54 -22.51 2.72
CA ILE A 39 15.04 -21.62 1.65
C ILE A 39 13.88 -21.06 0.83
N ASP A 40 12.96 -21.94 0.41
CA ASP A 40 11.83 -21.55 -0.41
C ASP A 40 10.84 -20.68 0.37
N ALA A 41 10.62 -20.99 1.66
CA ALA A 41 9.84 -20.14 2.55
C ALA A 41 10.48 -18.75 2.69
N GLY A 42 11.78 -18.67 2.96
CA GLY A 42 12.51 -17.40 3.07
C GLY A 42 12.46 -16.56 1.78
N LYS A 43 12.60 -17.18 0.60
CA LYS A 43 12.47 -16.50 -0.69
C LYS A 43 11.06 -15.95 -0.93
N ARG A 44 10.03 -16.72 -0.54
CA ARG A 44 8.64 -16.27 -0.64
C ARG A 44 8.39 -15.09 0.30
N ASP A 45 8.84 -15.17 1.54
CA ASP A 45 8.71 -14.08 2.51
C ASP A 45 9.45 -12.82 2.05
N GLN A 46 10.63 -12.97 1.48
CA GLN A 46 11.40 -11.85 0.92
C GLN A 46 10.71 -11.23 -0.29
N THR A 47 10.06 -12.03 -1.13
CA THR A 47 9.25 -11.54 -2.26
C THR A 47 8.05 -10.74 -1.75
N ILE A 48 7.32 -11.27 -0.76
CA ILE A 48 6.18 -10.58 -0.12
C ILE A 48 6.64 -9.26 0.51
N ALA A 49 7.78 -9.28 1.21
CA ALA A 49 8.39 -8.08 1.78
C ALA A 49 8.71 -7.04 0.69
N ASN A 50 9.40 -7.42 -0.38
CA ASN A 50 9.75 -6.48 -1.46
C ASN A 50 8.52 -5.88 -2.16
N VAL A 51 7.51 -6.69 -2.46
CA VAL A 51 6.26 -6.20 -3.08
C VAL A 51 5.53 -5.24 -2.13
N SER A 52 5.38 -5.62 -0.86
CA SER A 52 4.69 -4.79 0.13
C SER A 52 5.44 -3.49 0.46
N LEU A 53 6.78 -3.49 0.40
CA LEU A 53 7.60 -2.29 0.50
C LEU A 53 7.30 -1.33 -0.66
N VAL A 54 7.37 -1.81 -1.91
CA VAL A 54 7.13 -0.98 -3.09
C VAL A 54 5.73 -0.38 -3.04
N VAL A 55 4.71 -1.22 -2.83
CA VAL A 55 3.31 -0.75 -2.71
C VAL A 55 3.14 0.22 -1.55
N GLY A 56 3.77 -0.07 -0.40
CA GLY A 56 3.73 0.78 0.79
C GLY A 56 4.33 2.16 0.55
N VAL A 57 5.52 2.23 -0.05
CA VAL A 57 6.21 3.48 -0.38
C VAL A 57 5.45 4.27 -1.43
N SER A 58 4.97 3.63 -2.50
CA SER A 58 4.16 4.30 -3.53
C SER A 58 2.87 4.87 -2.95
N GLY A 59 2.19 4.11 -2.07
CA GLY A 59 0.99 4.60 -1.39
C GLY A 59 1.28 5.75 -0.43
N LEU A 60 2.43 5.75 0.24
CA LEU A 60 2.85 6.89 1.07
C LEU A 60 3.13 8.12 0.22
N ILE A 61 3.88 8.00 -0.88
CA ILE A 61 4.19 9.12 -1.77
C ILE A 61 2.91 9.69 -2.38
N ALA A 62 2.06 8.84 -2.96
CA ALA A 62 0.80 9.27 -3.56
C ALA A 62 -0.13 9.87 -2.51
N GLY A 63 -0.26 9.23 -1.34
CA GLY A 63 -1.10 9.70 -0.25
C GLY A 63 -0.63 11.02 0.34
N THR A 64 0.67 11.21 0.60
CA THR A 64 1.20 12.49 1.08
C THR A 64 1.12 13.56 0.01
N SER A 65 1.36 13.23 -1.26
CA SER A 65 1.17 14.19 -2.35
C SER A 65 -0.28 14.64 -2.43
N LEU A 66 -1.26 13.75 -2.37
CA LEU A 66 -2.68 14.11 -2.40
C LEU A 66 -3.07 14.92 -1.16
N PHE A 67 -2.51 14.59 0.00
CA PHE A 67 -2.77 15.32 1.25
C PHE A 67 -2.19 16.74 1.25
N LEU A 68 -1.05 16.96 0.59
CA LEU A 68 -0.40 18.27 0.51
C LEU A 68 -0.90 19.10 -0.67
N LEU A 69 -1.20 18.45 -1.79
CA LEU A 69 -1.85 19.02 -2.95
C LEU A 69 -3.35 18.84 -2.77
N GLU A 70 -3.93 19.53 -1.79
CA GLU A 70 -5.38 19.60 -1.63
C GLU A 70 -5.95 20.11 -2.97
N PRO A 71 -6.63 19.26 -3.78
CA PRO A 71 -7.28 19.80 -4.95
C PRO A 71 -8.46 20.62 -4.43
N GLU A 72 -8.55 21.90 -4.81
CA GLU A 72 -9.84 22.57 -4.81
C GLU A 72 -10.74 21.66 -5.65
N ILE A 73 -11.64 20.93 -4.99
CA ILE A 73 -12.71 20.25 -5.70
C ILE A 73 -13.53 21.39 -6.28
N ASP A 74 -13.23 21.70 -7.54
CA ASP A 74 -14.00 22.61 -8.35
C ASP A 74 -15.39 21.99 -8.51
N ASP A 75 -16.26 22.28 -7.53
CA ASP A 75 -17.72 22.04 -7.58
C ASP A 75 -18.36 22.76 -8.77
N SER A 76 -17.57 23.46 -9.59
CA SER A 76 -17.93 24.06 -10.86
C SER A 76 -18.57 23.06 -11.83
N ALA A 77 -18.25 21.76 -11.78
CA ALA A 77 -18.89 20.71 -12.60
C ALA A 77 -19.98 19.88 -11.88
N THR A 78 -20.31 20.21 -10.64
CA THR A 78 -21.40 19.55 -9.91
C THR A 78 -22.73 20.18 -10.32
N ALA A 79 -23.52 19.46 -11.12
CA ALA A 79 -24.90 19.83 -11.40
C ALA A 79 -25.64 20.01 -10.07
N SER A 80 -26.05 21.24 -9.77
CA SER A 80 -26.67 21.59 -8.49
C SER A 80 -28.09 22.05 -8.74
N VAL A 81 -29.04 21.42 -8.04
CA VAL A 81 -30.44 21.80 -8.05
C VAL A 81 -30.73 22.54 -6.75
N ARG A 82 -31.25 23.76 -6.85
CA ARG A 82 -31.71 24.55 -5.71
C ARG A 82 -33.22 24.71 -5.80
N LEU A 83 -33.87 24.53 -4.66
CA LEU A 83 -35.28 24.87 -4.48
C LEU A 83 -35.36 26.36 -4.14
N GLU A 84 -36.09 27.12 -4.94
CA GLU A 84 -36.34 28.53 -4.69
C GLU A 84 -37.76 28.70 -4.20
N VAL A 85 -37.89 29.23 -2.99
CA VAL A 85 -39.18 29.42 -2.31
C VAL A 85 -39.32 30.90 -2.00
N SER A 86 -40.39 31.51 -2.49
CA SER A 86 -40.80 32.87 -2.16
C SER A 86 -42.33 32.92 -1.93
N PRO A 87 -42.86 33.99 -1.32
CA PRO A 87 -44.27 34.06 -0.95
C PRO A 87 -45.26 33.88 -2.11
N THR A 88 -44.82 34.12 -3.34
CA THR A 88 -45.64 34.02 -4.56
C THR A 88 -45.12 32.98 -5.55
N TYR A 89 -44.04 32.26 -5.24
CA TYR A 89 -43.38 31.38 -6.20
C TYR A 89 -42.68 30.20 -5.53
N LEU A 90 -42.85 29.02 -6.11
CA LEU A 90 -42.11 27.82 -5.75
C LEU A 90 -41.55 27.22 -7.05
N GLY A 91 -40.23 27.09 -7.11
CA GLY A 91 -39.55 26.62 -8.30
C GLY A 91 -38.29 25.82 -8.01
N LEU A 92 -37.83 25.12 -9.05
CA LEU A 92 -36.57 24.37 -9.05
C LEU A 92 -35.65 25.01 -10.09
N GLY A 93 -34.47 25.43 -9.67
CA GLY A 93 -33.42 25.98 -10.54
C GLY A 93 -32.22 25.04 -10.54
N GLY A 94 -31.63 24.82 -11.72
CA GLY A 94 -30.39 24.05 -11.87
C GLY A 94 -29.36 24.83 -12.66
N ARG A 95 -28.07 24.65 -12.32
CA ARG A 95 -26.96 24.94 -13.24
C ARG A 95 -26.32 23.62 -13.64
N PHE A 96 -26.08 23.45 -14.93
CA PHE A 96 -25.49 22.29 -15.56
C PHE A 96 -24.36 22.71 -16.48
#